data_AF-A0A259DKM7-F1
#
_entry.id   AF-A0A259DKM7-F1
#
_cell.length_a   1.000
_cell.length_b   1.000
_cell.length_c   1.000
_cell.angle_alpha   90.00
_cell.angle_beta   90.00
_cell.angle_gamma   90.00
#
_symmetry.space_group_name_H-M   'P 1'
#
loop_
_entity.id
_entity.type
_entity.pdbx_description
1 polymer ?
#
loop_
_entity_poly.entity_id
_entity_poly.type
_entity_poly.pdbx_seq_one_letter_code
_entity_poly.pdbx_strand_id
1 'polypeptide(L)'
;MSMQAQLANKCIHSALDVVLDTAYQGIDIGTWSKLFANARKSQLEQFIADLFAGKHINNSEDRPALHSALRNLSKTPVLIDGKDVMPEVSEVWHRIEALCNKWVGITDVIHIGIGGSDFGPRLAIEALAHVPGIESRGMRMHFLANIDTAELARILARAQPHSTRVIVVSKSFTTLETSMNAKAVVAWLKDSGCTHSQIEHALYAVTANIPAAKEFGVSEDNIFPFWDWVGGRYSVWSAVGLPIALQYGFETFKQFLAGAEAMDLHFKNAPLEQNLPVIMALSLLYQQEKHNIKAYAAIPYADALDWFPKWLQQLDMESNGKRVDRNGKPVKHSSPVVFGSAGSNAQHSYFQLFHQGTEIIPIDFIAVREPMSDRPEALAHHRILLSNCLAQAQALANGKTASNPNDVYPGKRPSNLLLLPKLNAFYLGALLALYENRTATLGALWNINSFDQPGVEYGKVLAKPIEKALASHQNDIAASADIDAVTAARINLLNSNN
;
A
#
# COMPACT_ATOMS: atom_id res chain seq x y z
N MET A 1 35.80 -11.01 19.58
CA MET A 1 34.89 -11.17 18.42
C MET A 1 35.71 -10.97 17.15
N SER A 2 35.52 -11.79 16.11
CA SER A 2 36.22 -11.59 14.83
C SER A 2 35.86 -10.22 14.21
N MET A 3 36.73 -9.68 13.34
CA MET A 3 36.47 -8.42 12.63
C MET A 3 35.15 -8.46 11.83
N GLN A 4 34.76 -9.64 11.33
CA GLN A 4 33.46 -9.89 10.69
C GLN A 4 32.28 -9.80 11.66
N ALA A 5 32.40 -10.30 12.89
CA ALA A 5 31.34 -10.18 13.91
C ALA A 5 31.18 -8.73 14.41
N GLN A 6 32.27 -7.95 14.46
CA GLN A 6 32.19 -6.51 14.76
C GLN A 6 31.62 -5.66 13.60
N LEU A 7 31.78 -6.11 12.35
CA LEU A 7 31.14 -5.49 11.18
C LEU A 7 29.64 -5.83 11.11
N ALA A 8 29.25 -7.07 11.43
CA ALA A 8 27.84 -7.49 11.47
C ALA A 8 27.00 -6.64 12.46
N ASN A 9 27.52 -6.34 13.65
CA ASN A 9 26.83 -5.48 14.62
C ASN A 9 26.68 -4.00 14.18
N LYS A 10 27.40 -3.54 13.15
CA LYS A 10 27.30 -2.15 12.64
C LYS A 10 26.30 -1.96 11.51
N CYS A 11 25.77 -3.05 10.95
CA CYS A 11 24.78 -3.02 9.86
C CYS A 11 23.36 -3.37 10.33
N ILE A 12 23.21 -3.67 11.62
CA ILE A 12 21.94 -3.99 12.27
C ILE A 12 21.40 -2.72 12.90
N HIS A 13 20.20 -2.34 12.51
CA HIS A 13 19.45 -1.22 13.06
C HIS A 13 18.14 -1.75 13.62
N SER A 14 17.61 -1.13 14.67
CA SER A 14 16.35 -1.57 15.27
C SER A 14 15.51 -0.42 15.78
N ALA A 15 14.20 -0.54 15.63
CA ALA A 15 13.21 0.33 16.25
C ALA A 15 11.94 -0.50 16.50
N LEU A 16 11.31 -0.34 17.67
CA LEU A 16 10.10 -1.08 18.04
C LEU A 16 10.26 -2.60 17.91
N ASP A 17 11.43 -3.14 18.24
CA ASP A 17 11.82 -4.55 18.03
C ASP A 17 11.85 -5.04 16.57
N VAL A 18 11.52 -4.18 15.60
CA VAL A 18 11.75 -4.43 14.18
C VAL A 18 13.24 -4.25 13.89
N VAL A 19 13.85 -5.25 13.28
CA VAL A 19 15.28 -5.24 12.92
C VAL A 19 15.43 -5.04 11.43
N LEU A 20 16.29 -4.11 11.03
CA LEU A 20 16.77 -3.92 9.67
C LEU A 20 18.25 -4.29 9.63
N ASP A 21 18.58 -5.35 8.90
CA ASP A 21 19.95 -5.75 8.59
C ASP A 21 20.31 -5.32 7.16
N THR A 22 21.34 -4.48 7.06
CA THR A 22 21.85 -3.91 5.80
C THR A 22 23.19 -4.53 5.38
N ALA A 23 23.64 -5.62 6.02
CA ALA A 23 24.97 -6.19 5.80
C ALA A 23 25.24 -6.57 4.34
N TYR A 24 24.20 -6.97 3.60
CA TYR A 24 24.29 -7.33 2.19
C TYR A 24 23.99 -6.19 1.22
N GLN A 25 23.91 -4.94 1.68
CA GLN A 25 23.86 -3.77 0.79
C GLN A 25 25.21 -3.46 0.12
N GLY A 26 26.32 -3.93 0.70
CA GLY A 26 27.66 -3.64 0.18
C GLY A 26 28.03 -2.15 0.29
N ILE A 27 27.55 -1.48 1.34
CA ILE A 27 27.81 -0.07 1.65
C ILE A 27 28.77 -0.02 2.86
N ASP A 28 29.95 0.57 2.68
CA ASP A 28 30.91 0.75 3.75
C ASP A 28 30.58 1.96 4.66
N ILE A 29 31.25 2.04 5.81
CA ILE A 29 31.03 3.09 6.82
C ILE A 29 31.26 4.49 6.24
N GLY A 30 32.30 4.67 5.42
CA GLY A 30 32.62 5.98 4.84
C GLY A 30 31.55 6.44 3.84
N THR A 31 30.98 5.50 3.11
CA THR A 31 29.87 5.74 2.18
C THR A 31 28.59 6.05 2.94
N TRP A 32 28.26 5.31 4.01
CA TRP A 32 27.15 5.64 4.90
C TRP A 32 27.27 7.06 5.48
N SER A 33 28.43 7.43 6.00
CA SER A 33 28.66 8.80 6.51
C SER A 33 28.40 9.86 5.43
N LYS A 34 28.79 9.62 4.17
CA LYS A 34 28.49 10.53 3.05
C LYS A 34 26.99 10.60 2.74
N LEU A 35 26.29 9.45 2.74
CA LEU A 35 24.85 9.40 2.50
C LEU A 35 24.08 10.21 3.53
N PHE A 36 24.38 10.05 4.83
CA PHE A 36 23.74 10.84 5.88
C PHE A 36 24.11 12.33 5.80
N ALA A 37 25.36 12.66 5.47
CA ALA A 37 25.76 14.06 5.25
C ALA A 37 25.01 14.70 4.08
N ASN A 38 24.78 13.96 3.00
CA ASN A 38 24.02 14.44 1.84
C ASN A 38 22.52 14.60 2.17
N ALA A 39 21.95 13.69 2.95
CA ALA A 39 20.56 13.80 3.42
C ALA A 39 20.33 15.06 4.28
N ARG A 40 21.30 15.42 5.13
CA ARG A 40 21.26 16.70 5.87
C ARG A 40 21.35 17.91 4.94
N LYS A 41 22.26 17.87 3.97
CA LYS A 41 22.40 18.95 2.97
C LYS A 41 21.13 19.13 2.14
N SER A 42 20.37 18.07 1.87
CA SER A 42 19.08 18.12 1.18
C SER A 42 17.93 18.57 2.08
N GLN A 43 18.20 19.03 3.31
CA GLN A 43 17.18 19.50 4.26
C GLN A 43 16.15 18.41 4.64
N LEU A 44 16.56 17.13 4.67
CA LEU A 44 15.64 16.03 4.99
C LEU A 44 15.01 16.18 6.38
N GLU A 45 15.76 16.60 7.39
CA GLU A 45 15.25 16.81 8.75
C GLU A 45 14.15 17.89 8.77
N GLN A 46 14.32 18.97 8.00
CA GLN A 46 13.30 20.00 7.87
C GLN A 46 12.06 19.48 7.12
N PHE A 47 12.23 18.68 6.07
CA PHE A 47 11.11 18.04 5.38
C PHE A 47 10.29 17.15 6.31
N ILE A 48 10.94 16.35 7.15
CA ILE A 48 10.26 15.50 8.14
C ILE A 48 9.50 16.38 9.13
N ALA A 49 10.12 17.43 9.67
CA ALA A 49 9.44 18.37 10.56
C ALA A 49 8.22 19.02 9.90
N ASP A 50 8.34 19.45 8.64
CA ASP A 50 7.27 20.10 7.88
C ASP A 50 6.09 19.17 7.58
N LEU A 51 6.37 17.89 7.28
CA LEU A 51 5.38 16.84 7.11
C LEU A 51 4.50 16.70 8.35
N PHE A 52 5.11 16.56 9.53
CA PHE A 52 4.36 16.41 10.79
C PHE A 52 3.76 17.71 11.33
N ALA A 53 4.25 18.88 10.86
CA ALA A 53 3.72 20.19 11.24
C ALA A 53 2.51 20.62 10.39
N GLY A 54 2.08 19.79 9.43
CA GLY A 54 0.93 20.10 8.58
C GLY A 54 1.18 21.17 7.53
N LYS A 55 2.46 21.42 7.19
CA LYS A 55 2.78 22.36 6.10
C LYS A 55 2.33 21.81 4.75
N HIS A 56 2.14 22.72 3.80
CA HIS A 56 1.69 22.43 2.45
C HIS A 56 2.83 21.85 1.60
N ILE A 57 3.23 20.62 1.92
CA ILE A 57 4.33 19.92 1.23
C ILE A 57 3.89 19.25 -0.08
N ASN A 58 2.57 19.10 -0.31
CA ASN A 58 2.03 18.77 -1.62
C ASN A 58 1.93 20.06 -2.43
N ASN A 59 3.04 20.46 -3.06
CA ASN A 59 3.18 21.78 -3.66
C ASN A 59 2.29 22.01 -4.88
N SER A 60 2.00 20.97 -5.67
CA SER A 60 1.20 21.12 -6.89
C SER A 60 -0.29 21.33 -6.63
N GLU A 61 -0.77 20.86 -5.48
CA GLU A 61 -2.18 20.98 -5.08
C GLU A 61 -2.38 21.95 -3.91
N ASP A 62 -1.29 22.55 -3.41
CA ASP A 62 -1.26 23.43 -2.24
C ASP A 62 -1.94 22.81 -1.01
N ARG A 63 -1.46 21.61 -0.61
CA ARG A 63 -2.09 20.82 0.46
C ARG A 63 -1.08 20.25 1.47
N PRO A 64 -1.50 20.02 2.72
CA PRO A 64 -0.80 19.14 3.64
C PRO A 64 -0.86 17.67 3.20
N ALA A 65 0.03 16.84 3.76
CA ALA A 65 0.03 15.39 3.57
C ALA A 65 0.07 14.65 4.92
N LEU A 66 -1.01 14.79 5.70
CA LEU A 66 -1.02 14.50 7.15
C LEU A 66 -1.66 13.17 7.54
N HIS A 67 -1.48 12.12 6.76
CA HIS A 67 -2.01 10.79 7.08
C HIS A 67 -1.56 10.26 8.47
N SER A 68 -0.42 10.73 8.99
CA SER A 68 0.03 10.46 10.37
C SER A 68 -0.92 10.95 11.47
N ALA A 69 -1.71 12.01 11.22
CA ALA A 69 -2.72 12.48 12.16
C ALA A 69 -3.83 11.44 12.41
N LEU A 70 -4.12 10.59 11.41
CA LEU A 70 -5.15 9.54 11.48
C LEU A 70 -4.82 8.39 12.42
N ARG A 71 -3.60 8.40 12.97
CA ARG A 71 -3.08 7.40 13.88
C ARG A 71 -2.44 8.03 15.12
N ASN A 72 -2.64 9.33 15.35
CA ASN A 72 -2.17 10.02 16.55
C ASN A 72 -3.09 9.69 17.75
N LEU A 73 -2.90 8.52 18.36
CA LEU A 73 -3.73 8.05 19.48
C LEU A 73 -3.49 8.87 20.76
N SER A 74 -2.36 9.60 20.85
CA SER A 74 -2.15 10.56 21.93
C SER A 74 -3.15 11.73 21.90
N LYS A 75 -3.83 11.94 20.77
CA LYS A 75 -4.79 13.05 20.53
C LYS A 75 -4.18 14.44 20.77
N THR A 76 -2.85 14.54 20.72
CA THR A 76 -2.17 15.83 20.79
C THR A 76 -2.54 16.68 19.58
N PRO A 77 -2.75 18.01 19.72
CA PRO A 77 -3.22 18.83 18.62
C PRO A 77 -2.34 18.74 17.36
N VAL A 78 -2.98 18.60 16.19
CA VAL A 78 -2.32 18.64 14.89
C VAL A 78 -2.98 19.73 14.07
N LEU A 79 -2.21 20.78 13.77
CA LEU A 79 -2.75 21.99 13.14
C LEU A 79 -2.62 21.92 11.62
N ILE A 80 -3.72 22.21 10.93
CA ILE A 80 -3.76 22.56 9.51
C ILE A 80 -4.38 23.95 9.41
N ASP A 81 -3.66 24.91 8.83
CA ASP A 81 -4.11 26.29 8.71
C ASP A 81 -4.60 26.90 10.04
N GLY A 82 -3.95 26.53 11.14
CA GLY A 82 -4.28 26.98 12.49
C GLY A 82 -5.46 26.25 13.15
N LYS A 83 -6.12 25.31 12.47
CA LYS A 83 -7.21 24.48 13.01
C LYS A 83 -6.70 23.11 13.44
N ASP A 84 -7.01 22.69 14.67
CA ASP A 84 -6.75 21.33 15.13
C ASP A 84 -7.72 20.33 14.47
N VAL A 85 -7.17 19.31 13.81
CA VAL A 85 -7.95 18.27 13.11
C VAL A 85 -8.27 17.07 13.99
N MET A 86 -7.58 16.90 15.13
CA MET A 86 -7.73 15.71 15.97
C MET A 86 -9.12 15.48 16.56
N PRO A 87 -9.93 16.51 16.88
CA PRO A 87 -11.32 16.30 17.31
C PRO A 87 -12.16 15.57 16.25
N GLU A 88 -12.04 15.95 14.98
CA GLU A 88 -12.79 15.32 13.88
C GLU A 88 -12.31 13.88 13.62
N VAL A 89 -11.00 13.65 13.71
CA VAL A 89 -10.43 12.28 13.62
C VAL A 89 -10.95 11.41 14.77
N SER A 90 -10.97 11.94 15.98
CA SER A 90 -11.46 11.23 17.16
C SER A 90 -12.94 10.89 17.09
N GLU A 91 -13.75 11.76 16.49
CA GLU A 91 -15.17 11.50 16.25
C GLU A 91 -15.36 10.33 15.27
N VAL A 92 -14.60 10.29 14.17
CA VAL A 92 -14.65 9.16 13.22
C VAL A 92 -14.27 7.85 13.91
N TRP A 93 -13.25 7.84 14.76
CA TRP A 93 -12.90 6.66 15.56
C TRP A 93 -14.05 6.19 16.45
N HIS A 94 -14.72 7.08 17.18
CA HIS A 94 -15.88 6.72 18.01
C HIS A 94 -17.03 6.14 17.17
N ARG A 95 -17.29 6.71 15.99
CA ARG A 95 -18.31 6.20 15.07
C ARG A 95 -17.96 4.81 14.54
N ILE A 96 -16.69 4.55 14.22
CA ILE A 96 -16.21 3.22 13.81
C ILE A 96 -16.42 2.21 14.94
N GLU A 97 -16.02 2.56 16.16
CA GLU A 97 -16.20 1.72 17.35
C GLU A 97 -17.67 1.40 17.61
N ALA A 98 -18.53 2.41 17.57
CA ALA A 98 -19.98 2.23 17.73
C ALA A 98 -20.57 1.31 16.65
N LEU A 99 -20.13 1.43 15.39
CA LEU A 99 -20.61 0.57 14.31
C LEU A 99 -20.20 -0.89 14.50
N CYS A 100 -18.98 -1.14 14.99
CA CYS A 100 -18.51 -2.49 15.29
C CYS A 100 -19.50 -3.23 16.22
N ASN A 101 -20.08 -2.53 17.19
CA ASN A 101 -21.03 -3.09 18.15
C ASN A 101 -22.49 -3.11 17.65
N LYS A 102 -22.81 -2.48 16.51
CA LYS A 102 -24.17 -2.37 15.97
C LYS A 102 -24.55 -3.52 15.05
N TRP A 103 -23.59 -4.10 14.33
CA TRP A 103 -23.88 -5.15 13.34
C TRP A 103 -24.06 -6.53 13.99
N VAL A 104 -25.30 -7.04 13.92
CA VAL A 104 -25.69 -8.37 14.38
C VAL A 104 -26.27 -9.16 13.20
N GLY A 105 -25.83 -10.40 13.03
CA GLY A 105 -26.33 -11.29 11.97
C GLY A 105 -25.87 -10.94 10.55
N ILE A 106 -24.87 -10.05 10.40
CA ILE A 106 -24.27 -9.74 9.10
C ILE A 106 -23.29 -10.85 8.74
N THR A 107 -23.46 -11.41 7.54
CA THR A 107 -22.61 -12.52 7.04
C THR A 107 -21.62 -12.05 5.98
N ASP A 108 -21.94 -10.97 5.28
CA ASP A 108 -21.18 -10.50 4.13
C ASP A 108 -21.03 -8.98 4.15
N VAL A 109 -19.85 -8.52 3.77
CA VAL A 109 -19.57 -7.11 3.52
C VAL A 109 -18.99 -6.99 2.12
N ILE A 110 -19.66 -6.24 1.25
CA ILE A 110 -19.16 -5.89 -0.08
C ILE A 110 -18.51 -4.51 0.02
N HIS A 111 -17.19 -4.50 0.05
CA HIS A 111 -16.36 -3.29 0.05
C HIS A 111 -16.07 -2.88 -1.40
N ILE A 112 -16.58 -1.73 -1.82
CA ILE A 112 -16.47 -1.24 -3.19
C ILE A 112 -15.49 -0.07 -3.22
N GLY A 113 -14.33 -0.26 -3.83
CA GLY A 113 -13.28 0.75 -3.92
C GLY A 113 -12.15 0.28 -4.81
N ILE A 114 -11.40 1.22 -5.42
CA ILE A 114 -10.28 0.91 -6.31
C ILE A 114 -9.02 1.65 -5.87
N GLY A 115 -7.85 1.05 -6.12
CA GLY A 115 -6.56 1.63 -5.77
C GLY A 115 -6.43 1.84 -4.26
N GLY A 116 -6.29 3.10 -3.84
CA GLY A 116 -6.02 3.45 -2.44
C GLY A 116 -7.17 3.11 -1.50
N SER A 117 -8.39 3.06 -2.04
CA SER A 117 -9.59 2.62 -1.33
C SER A 117 -9.65 1.11 -1.09
N ASP A 118 -8.76 0.31 -1.70
CA ASP A 118 -8.82 -1.16 -1.69
C ASP A 118 -7.55 -1.82 -1.16
N PHE A 119 -6.39 -1.50 -1.73
CA PHE A 119 -5.15 -2.25 -1.46
C PHE A 119 -4.76 -2.28 0.01
N GLY A 120 -4.87 -1.16 0.72
CA GLY A 120 -4.55 -1.08 2.15
C GLY A 120 -5.49 -1.92 3.02
N PRO A 121 -6.83 -1.69 2.96
CA PRO A 121 -7.80 -2.51 3.67
C PRO A 121 -7.71 -3.99 3.34
N ARG A 122 -7.57 -4.35 2.05
CA ARG A 122 -7.45 -5.74 1.61
C ARG A 122 -6.19 -6.41 2.16
N LEU A 123 -5.04 -5.73 2.08
CA LEU A 123 -3.81 -6.20 2.72
C LEU A 123 -4.03 -6.48 4.21
N ALA A 124 -4.65 -5.55 4.94
CA ALA A 124 -4.82 -5.72 6.38
C ALA A 124 -5.79 -6.84 6.75
N ILE A 125 -6.87 -7.04 5.98
CA ILE A 125 -7.76 -8.19 6.15
C ILE A 125 -6.99 -9.49 5.91
N GLU A 126 -6.31 -9.63 4.78
CA GLU A 126 -5.60 -10.87 4.44
C GLU A 126 -4.45 -11.17 5.41
N ALA A 127 -3.69 -10.14 5.80
CA ALA A 127 -2.54 -10.29 6.72
C ALA A 127 -2.93 -10.70 8.14
N LEU A 128 -4.14 -10.33 8.60
CA LEU A 128 -4.61 -10.63 9.94
C LEU A 128 -5.50 -11.87 10.03
N ALA A 129 -5.95 -12.42 8.89
CA ALA A 129 -6.93 -13.51 8.83
C ALA A 129 -6.52 -14.78 9.61
N HIS A 130 -5.22 -15.07 9.70
CA HIS A 130 -4.69 -16.29 10.31
C HIS A 130 -3.75 -16.03 11.48
N VAL A 131 -3.66 -14.79 11.95
CA VAL A 131 -2.81 -14.44 13.09
C VAL A 131 -3.40 -15.07 14.37
N PRO A 132 -2.65 -15.94 15.08
CA PRO A 132 -3.13 -16.52 16.33
C PRO A 132 -3.50 -15.45 17.35
N GLY A 133 -4.68 -15.58 17.97
CA GLY A 133 -5.17 -14.69 19.02
C GLY A 133 -5.92 -13.43 18.52
N ILE A 134 -6.09 -13.25 17.22
CA ILE A 134 -7.01 -12.25 16.67
C ILE A 134 -8.34 -12.94 16.36
N GLU A 135 -9.39 -12.57 17.09
CA GLU A 135 -10.73 -13.10 16.85
C GLU A 135 -11.37 -12.41 15.63
N SER A 136 -11.81 -13.23 14.69
CA SER A 136 -12.59 -12.80 13.54
C SER A 136 -14.07 -12.86 13.87
N ARG A 137 -14.83 -11.83 13.50
CA ARG A 137 -16.30 -11.81 13.62
C ARG A 137 -17.01 -12.69 12.59
N GLY A 138 -16.26 -13.43 11.77
CA GLY A 138 -16.79 -14.44 10.86
C GLY A 138 -17.49 -13.88 9.62
N MET A 139 -17.50 -12.56 9.41
CA MET A 139 -18.01 -11.95 8.19
C MET A 139 -17.10 -12.31 7.00
N ARG A 140 -17.72 -12.51 5.84
CA ARG A 140 -17.01 -12.62 4.56
C ARG A 140 -16.80 -11.22 3.99
N MET A 141 -15.55 -10.80 3.93
CA MET A 141 -15.15 -9.53 3.31
C MET A 141 -14.93 -9.75 1.81
N HIS A 142 -15.78 -9.15 0.98
CA HIS A 142 -15.69 -9.18 -0.47
C HIS A 142 -15.20 -7.83 -0.97
N PHE A 143 -14.04 -7.81 -1.61
CA PHE A 143 -13.49 -6.60 -2.20
C PHE A 143 -13.82 -6.53 -3.69
N LEU A 144 -14.59 -5.52 -4.09
CA LEU A 144 -15.01 -5.25 -5.46
C LEU A 144 -14.33 -3.97 -5.96
N ALA A 145 -13.32 -4.12 -6.80
CA ALA A 145 -12.49 -3.01 -7.25
C ALA A 145 -12.59 -2.77 -8.75
N ASN A 146 -12.52 -3.84 -9.55
CA ASN A 146 -12.52 -3.75 -11.00
C ASN A 146 -13.94 -3.49 -11.53
N ILE A 147 -14.06 -2.76 -12.64
CA ILE A 147 -15.32 -2.58 -13.37
C ILE A 147 -15.71 -3.83 -14.16
N ASP A 148 -14.76 -4.74 -14.40
CA ASP A 148 -15.02 -6.06 -14.98
C ASP A 148 -16.01 -6.84 -14.10
N THR A 149 -17.21 -7.08 -14.65
CA THR A 149 -18.32 -7.72 -13.95
C THR A 149 -18.05 -9.19 -13.61
N ALA A 150 -16.97 -9.80 -14.11
CA ALA A 150 -16.53 -11.11 -13.65
C ALA A 150 -16.13 -11.12 -12.15
N GLU A 151 -15.56 -10.02 -11.63
CA GLU A 151 -15.30 -9.89 -10.18
C GLU A 151 -16.62 -9.80 -9.41
N LEU A 152 -17.54 -8.94 -9.87
CA LEU A 152 -18.87 -8.79 -9.29
C LEU A 152 -19.62 -10.13 -9.27
N ALA A 153 -19.68 -10.85 -10.39
CA ALA A 153 -20.40 -12.12 -10.49
C ALA A 153 -19.91 -13.17 -9.49
N ARG A 154 -18.59 -13.28 -9.27
CA ARG A 154 -18.01 -14.20 -8.26
C ARG A 154 -18.42 -13.82 -6.84
N ILE A 155 -18.50 -12.53 -6.54
CA ILE A 155 -18.92 -12.02 -5.23
C ILE A 155 -20.41 -12.31 -5.02
N LEU A 156 -21.26 -11.91 -5.97
CA LEU A 156 -22.71 -12.06 -5.87
C LEU A 156 -23.16 -13.53 -5.82
N ALA A 157 -22.39 -14.45 -6.41
CA ALA A 157 -22.65 -15.89 -6.31
C ALA A 157 -22.48 -16.47 -4.88
N ARG A 158 -21.83 -15.73 -3.97
CA ARG A 158 -21.54 -16.16 -2.59
C ARG A 158 -22.28 -15.33 -1.54
N ALA A 159 -22.39 -14.02 -1.78
CA ALA A 159 -23.00 -13.08 -0.85
C ALA A 159 -24.47 -13.40 -0.58
N GLN A 160 -24.93 -13.17 0.66
CA GLN A 160 -26.32 -13.40 1.06
C GLN A 160 -27.07 -12.05 1.13
N PRO A 161 -28.02 -11.75 0.21
CA PRO A 161 -28.58 -10.41 0.03
C PRO A 161 -29.13 -9.78 1.33
N HIS A 162 -29.90 -10.54 2.11
CA HIS A 162 -30.57 -10.03 3.32
C HIS A 162 -29.65 -9.84 4.53
N SER A 163 -28.43 -10.39 4.50
CA SER A 163 -27.41 -10.28 5.55
C SER A 163 -26.11 -9.66 5.03
N THR A 164 -26.19 -8.94 3.90
CA THR A 164 -25.07 -8.20 3.31
C THR A 164 -25.08 -6.74 3.76
N ARG A 165 -23.89 -6.15 3.97
CA ARG A 165 -23.67 -4.70 4.02
C ARG A 165 -22.75 -4.26 2.88
N VAL A 166 -22.98 -3.06 2.35
CA VAL A 166 -22.22 -2.52 1.23
C VAL A 166 -21.54 -1.25 1.68
N ILE A 167 -20.21 -1.20 1.56
CA ILE A 167 -19.40 -0.03 1.92
C ILE A 167 -18.82 0.54 0.63
N VAL A 168 -19.29 1.72 0.22
CA VAL A 168 -18.80 2.41 -0.98
C VAL A 168 -17.69 3.39 -0.58
N VAL A 169 -16.48 3.16 -1.07
CA VAL A 169 -15.27 3.91 -0.67
C VAL A 169 -14.67 4.66 -1.85
N SER A 170 -14.95 5.96 -1.92
CA SER A 170 -14.41 6.85 -2.95
C SER A 170 -14.31 8.27 -2.42
N LYS A 171 -13.14 8.89 -2.56
CA LYS A 171 -12.88 10.27 -2.09
C LYS A 171 -13.86 11.27 -2.72
N SER A 172 -14.00 11.23 -4.04
CA SER A 172 -14.88 12.13 -4.79
C SER A 172 -16.32 11.61 -4.87
N PHE A 173 -16.54 10.32 -4.59
CA PHE A 173 -17.78 9.60 -4.83
C PHE A 173 -18.23 9.54 -6.31
N THR A 174 -17.34 9.91 -7.22
CA THR A 174 -17.60 10.00 -8.68
C THR A 174 -16.68 9.09 -9.51
N THR A 175 -15.84 8.27 -8.87
CA THR A 175 -14.99 7.29 -9.54
C THR A 175 -15.87 6.33 -10.34
N LEU A 176 -15.68 6.29 -11.67
CA LEU A 176 -16.58 5.60 -12.59
C LEU A 176 -16.79 4.13 -12.21
N GLU A 177 -15.70 3.40 -12.00
CA GLU A 177 -15.69 1.99 -11.64
C GLU A 177 -16.45 1.75 -10.34
N THR A 178 -16.14 2.53 -9.28
CA THR A 178 -16.81 2.44 -7.98
C THR A 178 -18.31 2.74 -8.10
N SER A 179 -18.70 3.81 -8.80
CA SER A 179 -20.10 4.21 -8.94
C SER A 179 -20.90 3.20 -9.77
N MET A 180 -20.33 2.62 -10.82
CA MET A 180 -20.96 1.57 -11.62
C MET A 180 -21.17 0.30 -10.80
N ASN A 181 -20.14 -0.13 -10.07
CA ASN A 181 -20.22 -1.28 -9.17
C ASN A 181 -21.25 -1.07 -8.05
N ALA A 182 -21.29 0.10 -7.43
CA ALA A 182 -22.27 0.42 -6.39
C ALA A 182 -23.72 0.34 -6.93
N LYS A 183 -23.97 0.89 -8.12
CA LYS A 183 -25.29 0.78 -8.79
C LYS A 183 -25.65 -0.68 -9.09
N ALA A 184 -24.70 -1.48 -9.56
CA ALA A 184 -24.93 -2.89 -9.87
C ALA A 184 -25.24 -3.72 -8.61
N VAL A 185 -24.55 -3.47 -7.49
CA VAL A 185 -24.84 -4.15 -6.22
C VAL A 185 -26.20 -3.73 -5.65
N VAL A 186 -26.58 -2.45 -5.76
CA VAL A 186 -27.92 -1.98 -5.38
C VAL A 186 -29.01 -2.64 -6.23
N ALA A 187 -28.79 -2.75 -7.54
CA ALA A 187 -29.70 -3.46 -8.44
C ALA A 187 -29.83 -4.94 -8.03
N TRP A 188 -28.71 -5.61 -7.76
CA TRP A 188 -28.72 -7.00 -7.28
C TRP A 188 -29.49 -7.19 -5.96
N LEU A 189 -29.32 -6.28 -4.97
CA LEU A 189 -30.09 -6.35 -3.73
C LEU A 189 -31.60 -6.23 -4.00
N LYS A 190 -31.99 -5.31 -4.89
CA LYS A 190 -33.39 -5.13 -5.30
C LYS A 190 -33.94 -6.38 -6.00
N ASP A 191 -33.20 -6.91 -6.97
CA ASP A 191 -33.59 -8.11 -7.74
C ASP A 191 -33.64 -9.36 -6.86
N SER A 192 -32.90 -9.37 -5.75
CA SER A 192 -32.92 -10.40 -4.72
C SER A 192 -34.07 -10.25 -3.71
N GLY A 193 -34.99 -9.31 -3.91
CA GLY A 193 -36.17 -9.13 -3.07
C GLY A 193 -35.97 -8.29 -1.80
N CYS A 194 -34.85 -7.58 -1.65
CA CYS A 194 -34.69 -6.62 -0.55
C CYS A 194 -35.64 -5.42 -0.76
N THR A 195 -36.33 -5.02 0.31
CA THR A 195 -37.16 -3.81 0.29
C THR A 195 -36.31 -2.55 0.19
N HIS A 196 -36.91 -1.43 -0.22
CA HIS A 196 -36.22 -0.14 -0.27
C HIS A 196 -35.55 0.22 1.07
N SER A 197 -36.27 0.03 2.18
CA SER A 197 -35.73 0.28 3.52
C SER A 197 -34.58 -0.68 3.86
N GLN A 198 -34.65 -1.96 3.49
CA GLN A 198 -33.54 -2.89 3.71
C GLN A 198 -32.28 -2.49 2.93
N ILE A 199 -32.44 -2.01 1.69
CA ILE A 199 -31.33 -1.51 0.87
C ILE A 199 -30.72 -0.28 1.52
N GLU A 200 -31.51 0.72 1.90
CA GLU A 200 -31.04 1.93 2.57
C GLU A 200 -30.20 1.62 3.82
N HIS A 201 -30.69 0.71 4.69
CA HIS A 201 -29.96 0.27 5.88
C HIS A 201 -28.73 -0.60 5.60
N ALA A 202 -28.61 -1.14 4.37
CA ALA A 202 -27.46 -1.93 3.97
C ALA A 202 -26.32 -1.07 3.40
N LEU A 203 -26.59 0.18 3.01
CA LEU A 203 -25.62 1.07 2.36
C LEU A 203 -24.84 1.93 3.37
N TYR A 204 -23.53 1.95 3.17
CA TYR A 204 -22.56 2.76 3.89
C TYR A 204 -21.62 3.45 2.89
N ALA A 205 -21.10 4.62 3.27
CA ALA A 205 -20.15 5.35 2.44
C ALA A 205 -18.94 5.81 3.25
N VAL A 206 -17.76 5.77 2.62
CA VAL A 206 -16.53 6.41 3.10
C VAL A 206 -16.07 7.40 2.03
N THR A 207 -16.18 8.70 2.32
CA THR A 207 -16.01 9.75 1.30
C THR A 207 -15.64 11.11 1.90
N ALA A 208 -14.99 11.97 1.11
CA ALA A 208 -14.88 13.40 1.41
C ALA A 208 -16.08 14.18 0.85
N ASN A 209 -16.82 13.61 -0.11
CA ASN A 209 -17.97 14.20 -0.76
C ASN A 209 -19.29 13.67 -0.17
N ILE A 210 -19.65 14.19 1.01
CA ILE A 210 -20.88 13.82 1.73
C ILE A 210 -22.15 14.08 0.89
N PRO A 211 -22.31 15.23 0.19
CA PRO A 211 -23.51 15.47 -0.62
C PRO A 211 -23.76 14.40 -1.68
N ALA A 212 -22.73 13.94 -2.39
CA ALA A 212 -22.88 12.92 -3.42
C ALA A 212 -23.28 11.55 -2.85
N ALA A 213 -22.80 11.20 -1.65
CA ALA A 213 -23.22 9.97 -0.97
C ALA A 213 -24.68 10.03 -0.51
N LYS A 214 -25.15 11.19 -0.04
CA LYS A 214 -26.58 11.40 0.29
C LYS A 214 -27.46 11.31 -0.95
N GLU A 215 -27.05 11.93 -2.06
CA GLU A 215 -27.77 11.86 -3.34
C GLU A 215 -27.87 10.43 -3.88
N PHE A 216 -26.85 9.60 -3.64
CA PHE A 216 -26.87 8.17 -3.98
C PHE A 216 -27.85 7.35 -3.12
N GLY A 217 -28.30 7.89 -1.99
CA GLY A 217 -29.25 7.23 -1.08
C GLY A 217 -28.60 6.61 0.17
N VAL A 218 -27.39 7.03 0.54
CA VAL A 218 -26.78 6.63 1.81
C VAL A 218 -27.26 7.56 2.92
N SER A 219 -27.86 6.99 3.98
CA SER A 219 -28.30 7.77 5.15
C SER A 219 -27.09 8.43 5.82
N GLU A 220 -27.28 9.66 6.34
CA GLU A 220 -26.20 10.48 6.91
C GLU A 220 -25.39 9.77 8.01
N ASP A 221 -26.05 9.04 8.89
CA ASP A 221 -25.41 8.28 9.97
C ASP A 221 -24.48 7.17 9.46
N ASN A 222 -24.71 6.69 8.23
CA ASN A 222 -23.91 5.65 7.56
C ASN A 222 -22.80 6.24 6.68
N ILE A 223 -22.61 7.57 6.66
CA ILE A 223 -21.52 8.24 5.92
C ILE A 223 -20.36 8.54 6.87
N PHE A 224 -19.22 7.92 6.62
CA PHE A 224 -17.98 8.12 7.36
C PHE A 224 -17.04 9.05 6.58
N PRO A 225 -16.80 10.28 7.06
CA PRO A 225 -15.97 11.24 6.33
C PRO A 225 -14.49 10.89 6.42
N PHE A 226 -13.74 11.35 5.43
CA PHE A 226 -12.29 11.55 5.53
C PHE A 226 -11.87 12.79 4.74
N TRP A 227 -10.63 13.23 4.90
CA TRP A 227 -10.21 14.59 4.53
C TRP A 227 -9.32 14.66 3.30
N ASP A 228 -9.25 15.85 2.70
CA ASP A 228 -8.48 16.07 1.47
C ASP A 228 -6.96 15.96 1.64
N TRP A 229 -6.44 16.23 2.84
CA TRP A 229 -5.03 16.03 3.21
C TRP A 229 -4.64 14.55 3.36
N VAL A 230 -5.59 13.62 3.20
CA VAL A 230 -5.36 12.18 3.13
C VAL A 230 -5.28 11.77 1.65
N GLY A 231 -4.08 11.39 1.21
CA GLY A 231 -3.87 10.78 -0.09
C GLY A 231 -4.46 9.36 -0.13
N GLY A 232 -5.03 8.94 -1.27
CA GLY A 232 -5.70 7.64 -1.39
C GLY A 232 -4.79 6.46 -0.99
N ARG A 233 -3.56 6.43 -1.49
CA ARG A 233 -2.54 5.40 -1.15
C ARG A 233 -2.01 5.45 0.29
N TYR A 234 -2.42 6.46 1.07
CA TYR A 234 -2.12 6.65 2.49
C TYR A 234 -3.39 6.61 3.36
N SER A 235 -4.51 6.08 2.84
CA SER A 235 -5.82 6.30 3.46
C SER A 235 -6.29 5.22 4.43
N VAL A 236 -5.62 4.06 4.48
CA VAL A 236 -6.03 2.88 5.27
C VAL A 236 -6.25 3.18 6.77
N TRP A 237 -5.62 4.23 7.28
CA TRP A 237 -5.71 4.70 8.68
C TRP A 237 -7.01 5.45 8.99
N SER A 238 -7.69 5.96 7.97
CA SER A 238 -8.95 6.68 8.08
C SER A 238 -10.14 5.71 8.15
N ALA A 239 -11.36 6.22 7.95
CA ALA A 239 -12.54 5.39 7.73
C ALA A 239 -12.41 4.42 6.53
N VAL A 240 -11.43 4.59 5.63
CA VAL A 240 -11.12 3.57 4.61
C VAL A 240 -10.72 2.23 5.23
N GLY A 241 -10.09 2.25 6.43
CA GLY A 241 -9.78 1.06 7.21
C GLY A 241 -10.97 0.44 7.95
N LEU A 242 -12.18 0.96 7.78
CA LEU A 242 -13.39 0.45 8.44
C LEU A 242 -13.59 -1.08 8.31
N PRO A 243 -13.33 -1.74 7.16
CA PRO A 243 -13.42 -3.20 7.07
C PRO A 243 -12.57 -3.94 8.12
N ILE A 244 -11.40 -3.41 8.47
CA ILE A 244 -10.48 -4.01 9.46
C ILE A 244 -11.12 -4.00 10.84
N ALA A 245 -11.64 -2.83 11.26
CA ALA A 245 -12.32 -2.68 12.54
C ALA A 245 -13.59 -3.54 12.60
N LEU A 246 -14.35 -3.60 11.50
CA LEU A 246 -15.54 -4.44 11.42
C LEU A 246 -15.20 -5.92 11.55
N GLN A 247 -14.15 -6.42 10.87
CA GLN A 247 -13.78 -7.83 10.89
C GLN A 247 -13.21 -8.28 12.24
N TYR A 248 -12.30 -7.49 12.82
CA TYR A 248 -11.47 -7.90 13.96
C TYR A 248 -11.72 -7.11 15.24
N GLY A 249 -12.71 -6.21 15.22
CA GLY A 249 -13.02 -5.33 16.34
C GLY A 249 -12.17 -4.06 16.36
N PHE A 250 -12.70 -3.03 17.02
CA PHE A 250 -12.06 -1.72 17.10
C PHE A 250 -10.74 -1.75 17.88
N GLU A 251 -10.60 -2.58 18.91
CA GLU A 251 -9.33 -2.72 19.64
C GLU A 251 -8.20 -3.25 18.75
N THR A 252 -8.48 -4.19 17.85
CA THR A 252 -7.50 -4.64 16.85
C THR A 252 -7.14 -3.52 15.89
N PHE A 253 -8.11 -2.74 15.42
CA PHE A 253 -7.86 -1.57 14.57
C PHE A 253 -7.02 -0.51 15.30
N LYS A 254 -7.29 -0.26 16.58
CA LYS A 254 -6.52 0.65 17.42
C LYS A 254 -5.08 0.17 17.62
N GLN A 255 -4.84 -1.13 17.78
CA GLN A 255 -3.47 -1.68 17.79
C GLN A 255 -2.75 -1.46 16.46
N PHE A 256 -3.46 -1.60 15.33
CA PHE A 256 -2.93 -1.30 14.01
C PHE A 256 -2.53 0.17 13.87
N LEU A 257 -3.37 1.11 14.34
CA LEU A 257 -3.03 2.52 14.42
C LEU A 257 -1.82 2.77 15.34
N ALA A 258 -1.78 2.13 16.52
CA ALA A 258 -0.72 2.31 17.51
C ALA A 258 0.67 1.90 16.99
N GLY A 259 0.75 0.81 16.21
CA GLY A 259 2.01 0.39 15.59
C GLY A 259 2.52 1.40 14.57
N ALA A 260 1.59 1.95 13.79
CA ALA A 260 1.90 2.97 12.81
C ALA A 260 2.30 4.31 13.47
N GLU A 261 1.62 4.73 14.55
CA GLU A 261 2.00 5.89 15.37
C GLU A 261 3.40 5.74 15.95
N ALA A 262 3.72 4.55 16.48
CA ALA A 262 5.02 4.28 17.07
C ALA A 262 6.15 4.43 16.03
N MET A 263 5.92 3.97 14.79
CA MET A 263 6.90 4.12 13.70
C MET A 263 6.99 5.57 13.20
N ASP A 264 5.88 6.32 13.22
CA ASP A 264 5.89 7.76 12.95
C ASP A 264 6.70 8.54 13.98
N LEU A 265 6.52 8.23 15.28
CA LEU A 265 7.29 8.84 16.35
C LEU A 265 8.78 8.51 16.24
N HIS A 266 9.11 7.28 15.83
CA HIS A 266 10.49 6.92 15.48
C HIS A 266 11.01 7.75 14.30
N PHE A 267 10.26 7.81 13.19
CA PHE A 267 10.63 8.57 12.01
C PHE A 267 10.83 10.07 12.29
N LYS A 268 9.96 10.65 13.13
CA LYS A 268 10.00 12.06 13.51
C LYS A 268 11.18 12.41 14.42
N ASN A 269 11.53 11.54 15.38
CA ASN A 269 12.42 11.90 16.49
C ASN A 269 13.81 11.27 16.40
N ALA A 270 13.99 10.15 15.69
CA ALA A 270 15.27 9.46 15.64
C ALA A 270 16.31 10.21 14.77
N PRO A 271 17.59 10.30 15.20
CA PRO A 271 18.67 10.76 14.33
C PRO A 271 18.72 9.95 13.03
N LEU A 272 19.12 10.58 11.91
CA LEU A 272 19.11 9.94 10.58
C LEU A 272 19.84 8.58 10.55
N GLU A 273 20.95 8.46 11.29
CA GLU A 273 21.76 7.24 11.41
C GLU A 273 21.05 6.06 12.10
N GLN A 274 19.97 6.33 12.84
CA GLN A 274 19.18 5.34 13.56
C GLN A 274 17.77 5.19 12.96
N ASN A 275 17.44 6.03 11.99
CA ASN A 275 16.10 6.18 11.46
C ASN A 275 15.83 5.15 10.34
N LEU A 276 15.22 4.01 10.68
CA LEU A 276 14.91 2.91 9.75
C LEU A 276 14.35 3.36 8.37
N PRO A 277 13.27 4.18 8.28
CA PRO A 277 12.81 4.71 6.98
C PRO A 277 13.91 5.39 6.16
N VAL A 278 14.75 6.21 6.82
CA VAL A 278 15.84 6.96 6.18
C VAL A 278 16.94 6.03 5.69
N ILE A 279 17.33 5.04 6.51
CA ILE A 279 18.37 4.07 6.15
C ILE A 279 17.93 3.24 4.94
N MET A 280 16.67 2.80 4.90
CA MET A 280 16.10 2.08 3.76
C MET A 280 16.04 2.94 2.50
N ALA A 281 15.67 4.22 2.62
CA ALA A 281 15.64 5.14 1.49
C ALA A 281 17.04 5.41 0.92
N LEU A 282 18.02 5.62 1.80
CA LEU A 282 19.41 5.88 1.40
C LEU A 282 20.08 4.65 0.78
N SER A 283 19.78 3.44 1.25
CA SER A 283 20.32 2.22 0.63
C SER A 283 19.77 2.05 -0.79
N LEU A 284 18.47 2.24 -1.02
CA LEU A 284 17.90 2.17 -2.36
C LEU A 284 18.46 3.26 -3.29
N LEU A 285 18.59 4.50 -2.80
CA LEU A 285 19.20 5.60 -3.55
C LEU A 285 20.65 5.29 -3.94
N TYR A 286 21.43 4.71 -3.03
CA TYR A 286 22.79 4.27 -3.32
C TYR A 286 22.83 3.22 -4.43
N GLN A 287 21.93 2.23 -4.39
CA GLN A 287 21.88 1.20 -5.44
C GLN A 287 21.44 1.78 -6.79
N GLN A 288 20.53 2.75 -6.82
CA GLN A 288 20.21 3.49 -8.05
C GLN A 288 21.42 4.22 -8.62
N GLU A 289 22.18 4.94 -7.78
CA GLU A 289 23.36 5.66 -8.24
C GLU A 289 24.48 4.73 -8.72
N LYS A 290 24.67 3.60 -8.03
CA LYS A 290 25.75 2.64 -8.33
C LYS A 290 25.45 1.73 -9.52
N HIS A 291 24.21 1.26 -9.63
CA HIS A 291 23.83 0.21 -10.57
C HIS A 291 22.76 0.65 -11.57
N ASN A 292 22.28 1.90 -11.51
CA ASN A 292 21.20 2.43 -12.36
C ASN A 292 19.95 1.54 -12.34
N ILE A 293 19.65 0.91 -11.20
CA ILE A 293 18.56 -0.07 -11.07
C ILE A 293 17.25 0.52 -11.56
N LYS A 294 16.45 -0.33 -12.22
CA LYS A 294 15.11 0.02 -12.73
C LYS A 294 13.99 -0.71 -12.02
N ALA A 295 14.33 -1.68 -11.17
CA ALA A 295 13.38 -2.42 -10.37
C ALA A 295 13.97 -2.71 -8.98
N TYR A 296 13.09 -2.90 -7.99
CA TYR A 296 13.43 -3.51 -6.71
C TYR A 296 12.28 -4.43 -6.27
N ALA A 297 12.60 -5.42 -5.44
CA ALA A 297 11.63 -6.42 -5.01
C ALA A 297 11.38 -6.37 -3.51
N ALA A 298 10.12 -6.51 -3.10
CA ALA A 298 9.74 -6.78 -1.71
C ALA A 298 9.27 -8.22 -1.60
N ILE A 299 10.01 -9.06 -0.87
CA ILE A 299 9.75 -10.50 -0.78
C ILE A 299 9.46 -10.89 0.67
N PRO A 300 8.19 -10.93 1.07
CA PRO A 300 7.83 -11.39 2.40
C PRO A 300 7.92 -12.91 2.51
N TYR A 301 8.73 -13.42 3.45
CA TYR A 301 8.71 -14.81 3.88
C TYR A 301 7.60 -15.03 4.91
N ALA A 302 6.40 -14.67 4.49
CA ALA A 302 5.15 -14.76 5.22
C ALA A 302 4.00 -14.73 4.20
N ASP A 303 3.27 -15.83 4.06
CA ASP A 303 2.16 -15.96 3.10
C ASP A 303 1.06 -14.92 3.34
N ALA A 304 0.77 -14.63 4.61
CA ALA A 304 -0.16 -13.58 5.04
C ALA A 304 0.17 -12.19 4.45
N LEU A 305 1.41 -11.95 4.03
CA LEU A 305 1.84 -10.68 3.43
C LEU A 305 1.90 -10.72 1.89
N ASP A 306 1.27 -11.68 1.19
CA ASP A 306 1.30 -11.73 -0.28
C ASP A 306 0.65 -10.50 -0.95
N TRP A 307 -0.25 -9.79 -0.26
CA TRP A 307 -0.79 -8.51 -0.72
C TRP A 307 0.14 -7.32 -0.49
N PHE A 308 1.19 -7.47 0.32
CA PHE A 308 2.09 -6.37 0.68
C PHE A 308 2.80 -5.78 -0.54
N PRO A 309 3.38 -6.56 -1.46
CA PRO A 309 3.99 -6.02 -2.68
C PRO A 309 3.00 -5.27 -3.57
N LYS A 310 1.73 -5.69 -3.64
CA LYS A 310 0.67 -5.03 -4.43
C LYS A 310 0.28 -3.67 -3.85
N TRP A 311 0.16 -3.59 -2.52
CA TRP A 311 -0.03 -2.32 -1.82
C TRP A 311 1.18 -1.40 -2.01
N LEU A 312 2.39 -1.94 -1.87
CA LEU A 312 3.63 -1.17 -2.03
C LEU A 312 3.83 -0.65 -3.45
N GLN A 313 3.39 -1.38 -4.48
CA GLN A 313 3.37 -0.90 -5.85
C GLN A 313 2.64 0.43 -5.98
N GLN A 314 1.41 0.52 -5.46
CA GLN A 314 0.69 1.79 -5.50
C GLN A 314 1.39 2.85 -4.66
N LEU A 315 1.78 2.52 -3.43
CA LEU A 315 2.44 3.47 -2.54
C LEU A 315 3.68 4.08 -3.20
N ASP A 316 4.60 3.28 -3.73
CA ASP A 316 5.86 3.75 -4.28
C ASP A 316 5.74 4.34 -5.67
N MET A 317 5.09 3.61 -6.58
CA MET A 317 5.12 3.96 -8.00
C MET A 317 4.22 5.16 -8.28
N GLU A 318 3.07 5.26 -7.61
CA GLU A 318 2.18 6.42 -7.76
C GLU A 318 2.73 7.66 -7.02
N SER A 319 3.37 7.47 -5.86
CA SER A 319 4.02 8.59 -5.15
C SER A 319 5.24 9.12 -5.89
N ASN A 320 6.16 8.23 -6.26
CA ASN A 320 7.51 8.60 -6.64
C ASN A 320 7.82 8.34 -8.12
N GLY A 321 6.88 7.82 -8.92
CA GLY A 321 7.00 7.67 -10.37
C GLY A 321 6.85 9.00 -11.11
N LYS A 322 7.75 9.95 -10.84
CA LYS A 322 7.69 11.32 -11.33
C LYS A 322 8.80 11.61 -12.35
N ARG A 323 8.52 12.51 -13.29
CA ARG A 323 9.48 12.96 -14.31
C ARG A 323 10.09 14.32 -14.00
N VAL A 324 9.45 15.12 -13.16
CA VAL A 324 9.89 16.47 -12.79
C VAL A 324 10.03 16.62 -11.28
N ASP A 325 10.96 17.46 -10.87
CA ASP A 325 11.21 17.86 -9.50
C ASP A 325 10.21 18.94 -9.05
N ARG A 326 10.27 19.35 -7.78
CA ARG A 326 9.41 20.41 -7.21
C ARG A 326 9.58 21.79 -7.87
N ASN A 327 10.63 21.98 -8.67
CA ASN A 327 10.89 23.20 -9.43
C ASN A 327 10.52 23.05 -10.92
N GLY A 328 9.90 21.93 -11.32
CA GLY A 328 9.53 21.64 -12.70
C GLY A 328 10.68 21.18 -13.59
N LYS A 329 11.85 20.85 -13.03
CA LYS A 329 13.01 20.38 -13.80
C LYS A 329 13.01 18.86 -13.93
N PRO A 330 13.49 18.27 -15.04
CA PRO A 330 13.60 16.83 -15.18
C PRO A 330 14.46 16.19 -14.09
N VAL A 331 14.00 15.07 -13.51
CA VAL A 331 14.76 14.31 -12.51
C VAL A 331 15.64 13.24 -13.16
N LYS A 332 16.79 12.96 -12.53
CA LYS A 332 17.69 11.87 -12.94
C LYS A 332 17.15 10.49 -12.57
N HIS A 333 16.61 10.37 -11.37
CA HIS A 333 16.06 9.14 -10.81
C HIS A 333 14.68 9.41 -10.23
N SER A 334 13.85 8.37 -10.24
CA SER A 334 12.51 8.31 -9.66
C SER A 334 12.26 6.86 -9.19
N SER A 335 11.05 6.54 -8.74
CA SER A 335 10.73 5.20 -8.24
C SER A 335 11.15 4.10 -9.23
N PRO A 336 11.95 3.10 -8.82
CA PRO A 336 12.09 1.88 -9.60
C PRO A 336 10.75 1.12 -9.65
N VAL A 337 10.60 0.22 -10.63
CA VAL A 337 9.46 -0.69 -10.66
C VAL A 337 9.47 -1.57 -9.41
N VAL A 338 8.36 -1.59 -8.69
CA VAL A 338 8.18 -2.42 -7.50
C VAL A 338 7.46 -3.71 -7.88
N PHE A 339 7.96 -4.84 -7.40
CA PHE A 339 7.26 -6.10 -7.54
C PHE A 339 7.60 -7.08 -6.41
N GLY A 340 6.87 -8.18 -6.35
CA GLY A 340 7.12 -9.22 -5.36
C GLY A 340 5.94 -10.17 -5.21
N SER A 341 6.18 -11.24 -4.48
CA SER A 341 5.21 -12.22 -3.99
C SER A 341 5.82 -12.93 -2.78
N ALA A 342 5.00 -13.67 -2.03
CA ALA A 342 5.47 -14.37 -0.86
C ALA A 342 6.60 -15.38 -1.17
N GLY A 343 7.63 -15.39 -0.32
CA GLY A 343 8.57 -16.49 -0.22
C GLY A 343 7.93 -17.69 0.51
N SER A 344 8.22 -18.94 0.14
CA SER A 344 9.18 -19.36 -0.89
C SER A 344 8.63 -19.39 -2.32
N ASN A 345 7.34 -19.11 -2.57
CA ASN A 345 6.74 -19.17 -3.92
C ASN A 345 7.53 -18.37 -4.95
N ALA A 346 7.96 -17.16 -4.59
CA ALA A 346 8.79 -16.30 -5.43
C ALA A 346 10.10 -16.98 -5.91
N GLN A 347 10.70 -17.86 -5.08
CA GLN A 347 11.91 -18.60 -5.42
C GLN A 347 11.71 -19.51 -6.63
N HIS A 348 10.52 -20.06 -6.76
CA HIS A 348 10.15 -20.99 -7.81
C HIS A 348 9.52 -20.30 -9.03
N SER A 349 9.65 -18.97 -9.12
CA SER A 349 9.14 -18.18 -10.23
C SER A 349 10.26 -17.37 -10.90
N TYR A 350 10.79 -16.35 -10.23
CA TYR A 350 11.69 -15.38 -10.86
C TYR A 350 13.04 -15.21 -10.14
N PHE A 351 13.36 -16.01 -9.12
CA PHE A 351 14.67 -15.94 -8.46
C PHE A 351 15.83 -16.35 -9.37
N GLN A 352 15.56 -17.11 -10.45
CA GLN A 352 16.54 -17.32 -11.52
C GLN A 352 17.09 -15.99 -12.05
N LEU A 353 16.21 -15.02 -12.31
CA LEU A 353 16.58 -13.69 -12.75
C LEU A 353 17.36 -12.95 -11.66
N PHE A 354 16.95 -13.09 -10.39
CA PHE A 354 17.70 -12.50 -9.29
C PHE A 354 19.11 -13.05 -9.17
N HIS A 355 19.34 -14.34 -9.37
CA HIS A 355 20.66 -14.93 -9.17
C HIS A 355 21.59 -14.76 -10.35
N GLN A 356 21.11 -15.00 -11.57
CA GLN A 356 21.95 -15.12 -12.77
C GLN A 356 21.58 -14.13 -13.89
N GLY A 357 20.46 -13.40 -13.76
CA GLY A 357 20.10 -12.35 -14.71
C GLY A 357 21.11 -11.20 -14.73
N THR A 358 21.21 -10.48 -15.84
CA THR A 358 22.17 -9.37 -15.99
C THR A 358 21.80 -8.16 -15.14
N GLU A 359 20.52 -7.96 -14.86
CA GLU A 359 20.02 -6.87 -14.03
C GLU A 359 20.33 -7.11 -12.55
N ILE A 360 20.75 -6.05 -11.87
CA ILE A 360 20.87 -6.02 -10.41
C ILE A 360 19.58 -5.46 -9.85
N ILE A 361 18.81 -6.32 -9.18
CA ILE A 361 17.54 -5.96 -8.54
C ILE A 361 17.72 -6.08 -7.03
N PRO A 362 17.76 -4.95 -6.29
CA PRO A 362 17.80 -5.02 -4.83
C PRO A 362 16.54 -5.64 -4.26
N ILE A 363 16.70 -6.34 -3.14
CA ILE A 363 15.59 -7.06 -2.50
C ILE A 363 15.44 -6.62 -1.04
N ASP A 364 14.22 -6.27 -0.64
CA ASP A 364 13.81 -6.22 0.75
C ASP A 364 13.20 -7.58 1.12
N PHE A 365 13.97 -8.42 1.81
CA PHE A 365 13.45 -9.63 2.44
C PHE A 365 12.71 -9.25 3.71
N ILE A 366 11.45 -9.67 3.86
CA ILE A 366 10.66 -9.40 5.07
C ILE A 366 10.38 -10.73 5.76
N ALA A 367 11.00 -10.96 6.90
CA ALA A 367 10.83 -12.16 7.70
C ALA A 367 10.04 -11.88 8.98
N VAL A 368 9.31 -12.88 9.47
CA VAL A 368 8.62 -12.86 10.76
C VAL A 368 9.28 -13.91 11.65
N ARG A 369 9.60 -13.60 12.90
CA ARG A 369 10.32 -14.53 13.80
C ARG A 369 9.42 -15.64 14.35
N GLU A 370 8.15 -15.34 14.58
CA GLU A 370 7.16 -16.29 15.08
C GLU A 370 6.31 -16.89 13.94
N PRO A 371 5.93 -18.19 14.03
CA PRO A 371 4.99 -18.78 13.10
C PRO A 371 3.60 -18.14 13.24
N MET A 372 2.86 -18.09 12.12
CA MET A 372 1.55 -17.44 12.03
C MET A 372 0.42 -18.47 11.90
N SER A 373 0.56 -19.63 12.55
CA SER A 373 -0.42 -20.73 12.48
C SER A 373 -0.32 -21.59 13.73
N ASP A 374 -1.46 -22.15 14.15
CA ASP A 374 -1.63 -23.08 15.26
C ASP A 374 -1.52 -24.56 14.85
N ARG A 375 -1.24 -24.84 13.58
CA ARG A 375 -1.11 -26.21 13.08
C ARG A 375 0.08 -26.94 13.73
N PRO A 376 0.01 -28.26 13.95
CA PRO A 376 1.09 -29.03 14.57
C PRO A 376 2.46 -28.86 13.89
N GLU A 377 2.48 -28.70 12.57
CA GLU A 377 3.68 -28.52 11.75
C GLU A 377 4.24 -27.09 11.73
N ALA A 378 3.52 -26.10 12.28
CA ALA A 378 3.78 -24.68 12.07
C ALA A 378 5.21 -24.27 12.45
N LEU A 379 5.71 -24.73 13.62
CA LEU A 379 7.06 -24.41 14.06
C LEU A 379 8.15 -25.00 13.15
N ALA A 380 7.99 -26.25 12.73
CA ALA A 380 8.95 -26.94 11.87
C ALA A 380 8.98 -26.30 10.48
N HIS A 381 7.82 -26.07 9.88
CA HIS A 381 7.70 -25.43 8.57
C HIS A 381 8.20 -23.98 8.59
N HIS A 382 7.91 -23.23 9.64
CA HIS A 382 8.38 -21.85 9.77
C HIS A 382 9.90 -21.74 9.88
N ARG A 383 10.57 -22.67 10.57
CA ARG A 383 12.04 -22.73 10.58
C ARG A 383 12.62 -23.01 9.19
N ILE A 384 11.99 -23.89 8.40
CA ILE A 384 12.39 -24.17 7.02
C ILE A 384 12.15 -22.94 6.12
N LEU A 385 11.04 -22.23 6.33
CA LEU A 385 10.75 -20.99 5.61
C LEU A 385 11.84 -19.93 5.88
N LEU A 386 12.20 -19.73 7.14
CA LEU A 386 13.26 -18.78 7.51
C LEU A 386 14.66 -19.23 7.04
N SER A 387 14.97 -20.53 7.06
CA SER A 387 16.25 -21.01 6.52
C SER A 387 16.37 -20.69 5.03
N ASN A 388 15.25 -20.81 4.29
CA ASN A 388 15.18 -20.42 2.89
C ASN A 388 15.38 -18.91 2.70
N CYS A 389 14.76 -18.06 3.51
CA CYS A 389 14.99 -16.60 3.47
C CYS A 389 16.48 -16.25 3.62
N LEU A 390 17.12 -16.80 4.65
CA LEU A 390 18.52 -16.53 4.95
C LEU A 390 19.46 -17.11 3.89
N ALA A 391 19.18 -18.33 3.40
CA ALA A 391 19.96 -18.95 2.34
C ALA A 391 19.91 -18.16 1.03
N GLN A 392 18.74 -17.62 0.66
CA GLN A 392 18.59 -16.80 -0.54
C GLN A 392 19.35 -15.47 -0.42
N ALA A 393 19.24 -14.78 0.72
CA ALA A 393 20.01 -13.57 0.97
C ALA A 393 21.53 -13.85 0.91
N GLN A 394 21.98 -14.94 1.51
CA GLN A 394 23.39 -15.35 1.50
C GLN A 394 23.88 -15.70 0.09
N ALA A 395 23.08 -16.43 -0.70
CA ALA A 395 23.42 -16.82 -2.07
C ALA A 395 23.54 -15.59 -2.99
N LEU A 396 22.63 -14.62 -2.87
CA LEU A 396 22.67 -13.36 -3.62
C LEU A 396 23.91 -12.53 -3.28
N ALA A 397 24.27 -12.47 -1.99
CA ALA A 397 25.42 -11.70 -1.53
C ALA A 397 26.76 -12.34 -1.92
N ASN A 398 26.90 -13.65 -1.74
CA ASN A 398 28.21 -14.32 -1.87
C ASN A 398 28.44 -14.93 -3.24
N GLY A 399 27.38 -15.31 -3.94
CA GLY A 399 27.49 -16.07 -5.18
C GLY A 399 28.10 -17.46 -4.96
N LYS A 400 28.51 -18.08 -6.06
CA LYS A 400 29.07 -19.43 -6.13
C LYS A 400 29.93 -19.53 -7.38
N THR A 401 31.16 -19.99 -7.23
CA THR A 401 32.02 -20.37 -8.35
C THR A 401 31.74 -21.83 -8.75
N ALA A 402 31.84 -22.12 -10.03
CA ALA A 402 31.65 -23.47 -10.58
C ALA A 402 32.51 -23.65 -11.83
N SER A 403 32.87 -24.89 -12.15
CA SER A 403 33.58 -25.22 -13.40
C SER A 403 32.67 -25.07 -14.62
N ASN A 404 31.40 -25.45 -14.49
CA ASN A 404 30.38 -25.20 -15.50
C ASN A 404 29.92 -23.74 -15.42
N PRO A 405 30.10 -22.92 -16.47
CA PRO A 405 29.70 -21.50 -16.46
C PRO A 405 28.22 -21.27 -16.17
N ASN A 406 27.35 -22.23 -16.53
CA ASN A 406 25.91 -22.12 -16.27
C ASN A 406 25.55 -22.30 -14.78
N ASP A 407 26.45 -22.84 -13.97
CA ASP A 407 26.25 -23.05 -12.53
C ASP A 407 26.91 -21.94 -11.67
N VAL A 408 27.45 -20.89 -12.32
CA VAL A 408 28.08 -19.75 -11.65
C VAL A 408 27.01 -18.77 -11.18
N TYR A 409 27.14 -18.32 -9.93
CA TYR A 409 26.33 -17.26 -9.34
C TYR A 409 27.27 -16.07 -9.10
N PRO A 410 27.07 -14.92 -9.77
CA PRO A 410 27.99 -13.78 -9.67
C PRO A 410 28.16 -13.19 -8.26
N GLY A 411 27.14 -13.34 -7.40
CA GLY A 411 27.12 -12.72 -6.07
C GLY A 411 27.04 -11.20 -6.12
N LYS A 412 27.28 -10.55 -4.98
CA LYS A 412 27.27 -9.09 -4.78
C LYS A 412 25.95 -8.42 -5.19
N ARG A 413 24.84 -9.14 -5.02
CA ARG A 413 23.50 -8.62 -5.30
C ARG A 413 22.89 -8.08 -4.00
N PRO A 414 22.46 -6.81 -3.96
CA PRO A 414 22.15 -6.16 -2.71
C PRO A 414 20.81 -6.58 -2.13
N SER A 415 20.74 -6.73 -0.81
CA SER A 415 19.48 -6.96 -0.12
C SER A 415 19.46 -6.35 1.28
N ASN A 416 18.27 -5.94 1.73
CA ASN A 416 17.96 -5.78 3.14
C ASN A 416 17.30 -7.05 3.68
N LEU A 417 17.52 -7.34 4.97
CA LEU A 417 16.68 -8.25 5.74
C LEU A 417 15.94 -7.44 6.80
N LEU A 418 14.63 -7.34 6.66
CA LEU A 418 13.72 -6.76 7.64
C LEU A 418 13.07 -7.89 8.44
N LEU A 419 13.28 -7.92 9.76
CA LEU A 419 12.76 -8.96 10.65
C LEU A 419 11.75 -8.36 11.63
N LEU A 420 10.51 -8.83 11.54
CA LEU A 420 9.44 -8.55 12.49
C LEU A 420 9.48 -9.59 13.64
N PRO A 421 9.23 -9.19 14.90
CA PRO A 421 9.11 -10.12 16.02
C PRO A 421 7.97 -11.13 15.82
N LYS A 422 6.82 -10.66 15.37
CA LYS A 422 5.64 -11.44 15.01
C LYS A 422 4.78 -10.64 14.05
N LEU A 423 3.83 -11.28 13.39
CA LEU A 423 2.80 -10.58 12.64
C LEU A 423 1.55 -10.47 13.50
N ASN A 424 1.17 -9.25 13.85
CA ASN A 424 -0.10 -8.89 14.49
C ASN A 424 -0.50 -7.48 14.02
N ALA A 425 -1.63 -6.96 14.52
CA ALA A 425 -2.12 -5.64 14.13
C ALA A 425 -1.06 -4.54 14.34
N PHE A 426 -0.41 -4.52 15.51
CA PHE A 426 0.65 -3.54 15.81
C PHE A 426 1.82 -3.62 14.82
N TYR A 427 2.43 -4.79 14.64
CA TYR A 427 3.60 -4.91 13.76
C TYR A 427 3.26 -4.74 12.28
N LEU A 428 2.03 -5.07 11.87
CA LEU A 428 1.54 -4.74 10.54
C LEU A 428 1.45 -3.21 10.37
N GLY A 429 0.85 -2.50 11.33
CA GLY A 429 0.79 -1.04 11.32
C GLY A 429 2.17 -0.39 11.25
N ALA A 430 3.11 -0.87 12.08
CA ALA A 430 4.49 -0.41 12.08
C ALA A 430 5.20 -0.68 10.74
N LEU A 431 4.96 -1.83 10.11
CA LEU A 431 5.51 -2.18 8.81
C LEU A 431 4.98 -1.24 7.71
N LEU A 432 3.67 -1.00 7.63
CA LEU A 432 3.12 -0.11 6.60
C LEU A 432 3.63 1.32 6.81
N ALA A 433 3.60 1.85 8.03
CA ALA A 433 4.12 3.19 8.32
C ALA A 433 5.63 3.33 8.02
N LEU A 434 6.43 2.28 8.25
CA LEU A 434 7.85 2.23 7.87
C LEU A 434 8.02 2.49 6.37
N TYR A 435 7.23 1.82 5.53
CA TYR A 435 7.31 2.00 4.08
C TYR A 435 6.67 3.30 3.60
N GLU A 436 5.60 3.81 4.22
CA GLU A 436 5.07 5.15 3.93
C GLU A 436 6.13 6.23 4.19
N ASN A 437 6.78 6.19 5.36
CA ASN A 437 7.82 7.14 5.74
C ASN A 437 9.09 7.00 4.88
N ARG A 438 9.45 5.77 4.48
CA ARG A 438 10.54 5.53 3.51
C ARG A 438 10.20 6.13 2.15
N THR A 439 8.95 5.98 1.70
CA THR A 439 8.47 6.54 0.43
C THR A 439 8.52 8.07 0.42
N ALA A 440 8.07 8.71 1.50
CA ALA A 440 8.16 10.16 1.66
C ALA A 440 9.62 10.64 1.72
N THR A 441 10.50 9.88 2.38
CA THR A 441 11.94 10.16 2.45
C THR A 441 12.59 10.11 1.07
N LEU A 442 12.31 9.06 0.29
CA LEU A 442 12.77 8.94 -1.09
C LEU A 442 12.30 10.12 -1.95
N GLY A 443 11.04 10.52 -1.82
CA GLY A 443 10.49 11.68 -2.51
C GLY A 443 11.23 12.98 -2.18
N ALA A 444 11.53 13.21 -0.90
CA ALA A 444 12.33 14.35 -0.47
C ALA A 444 13.75 14.32 -1.03
N LEU A 445 14.42 13.16 -1.00
CA LEU A 445 15.78 12.98 -1.49
C LEU A 445 15.89 13.14 -3.01
N TRP A 446 14.88 12.72 -3.79
CA TRP A 446 14.79 12.97 -5.22
C TRP A 446 14.28 14.37 -5.58
N ASN A 447 13.91 15.19 -4.58
CA ASN A 447 13.27 16.50 -4.75
C ASN A 447 11.96 16.44 -5.58
N ILE A 448 11.13 15.42 -5.39
CA ILE A 448 9.85 15.26 -6.08
C ILE A 448 8.66 15.45 -5.12
N ASN A 449 7.48 15.70 -5.70
CA ASN A 449 6.24 15.68 -4.93
C ASN A 449 5.71 14.24 -4.84
N SER A 450 5.69 13.66 -3.65
CA SER A 450 5.18 12.30 -3.42
C SER A 450 3.66 12.21 -3.30
N PHE A 451 2.97 13.35 -3.24
CA PHE A 451 1.59 13.42 -2.75
C PHE A 451 0.56 13.74 -3.83
N ASP A 452 1.01 14.08 -5.05
CA ASP A 452 0.17 14.23 -6.25
C ASP A 452 0.16 12.98 -7.14
N GLN A 453 -0.72 12.97 -8.16
CA GLN A 453 -0.77 11.93 -9.20
C GLN A 453 -1.34 12.41 -10.56
N PRO A 454 -0.91 13.55 -11.13
CA PRO A 454 -1.50 14.08 -12.37
C PRO A 454 -1.40 13.13 -13.58
N GLY A 455 -0.46 12.17 -13.55
CA GLY A 455 -0.22 11.21 -14.63
C GLY A 455 -1.38 10.25 -14.94
N VAL A 456 -2.39 10.13 -14.07
CA VAL A 456 -3.53 9.23 -14.28
C VAL A 456 -4.72 9.88 -14.99
N GLU A 457 -4.71 11.20 -15.16
CA GLU A 457 -5.90 11.94 -15.64
C GLU A 457 -6.08 11.88 -17.16
N TYR A 458 -4.99 11.91 -17.93
CA TYR A 458 -5.10 11.97 -19.40
C TYR A 458 -5.75 10.71 -19.99
N GLY A 459 -5.46 9.53 -19.42
CA GLY A 459 -6.14 8.28 -19.80
C GLY A 459 -7.65 8.34 -19.58
N LYS A 460 -8.11 8.95 -18.47
CA LYS A 460 -9.55 9.13 -18.19
C LYS A 460 -10.22 10.08 -19.17
N VAL A 461 -9.50 11.10 -19.65
CA VAL A 461 -10.00 12.01 -20.69
C VAL A 461 -10.17 11.27 -22.02
N LEU A 462 -9.17 10.50 -22.43
CA LEU A 462 -9.22 9.71 -23.69
C LEU A 462 -10.25 8.57 -23.66
N ALA A 463 -10.53 7.99 -22.48
CA ALA A 463 -11.47 6.89 -22.36
C ALA A 463 -12.90 7.26 -22.78
N LYS A 464 -13.37 8.47 -22.46
CA LYS A 464 -14.75 8.90 -22.74
C LYS A 464 -15.16 8.88 -24.23
N PRO A 465 -14.42 9.50 -25.16
CA PRO A 465 -14.75 9.44 -26.58
C PRO A 465 -14.64 8.02 -27.14
N ILE A 466 -13.67 7.24 -26.66
CA ILE A 466 -13.48 5.83 -27.06
C ILE A 466 -14.65 4.96 -26.59
N GLU A 467 -15.09 5.11 -25.34
CA GLU A 467 -16.27 4.45 -24.78
C GLU A 467 -17.51 4.76 -25.62
N LYS A 468 -17.73 6.04 -25.97
CA LYS A 468 -18.84 6.45 -26.82
C LYS A 468 -18.78 5.81 -28.21
N ALA A 469 -17.60 5.70 -28.80
CA ALA A 469 -17.40 5.09 -30.11
C ALA A 469 -17.59 3.55 -30.08
N LEU A 470 -17.19 2.89 -29.00
CA LEU A 470 -17.48 1.46 -28.79
C LEU A 470 -18.98 1.22 -28.61
N ALA A 471 -19.66 2.08 -27.84
CA ALA A 471 -21.09 1.99 -27.60
C ALA A 471 -21.96 2.27 -28.85
N SER A 472 -21.41 2.88 -29.91
CA SER A 472 -22.16 3.08 -31.16
C SER A 472 -22.29 1.79 -31.98
N HIS A 473 -21.45 0.78 -31.70
CA HIS A 473 -21.35 -0.47 -32.46
C HIS A 473 -21.09 -0.29 -33.97
N GLN A 474 -20.61 0.88 -34.38
CA GLN A 474 -20.23 1.17 -35.77
C GLN A 474 -18.86 0.58 -36.10
N ASN A 475 -18.70 -0.03 -37.27
CA ASN A 475 -17.44 -0.64 -37.71
C ASN A 475 -16.67 0.22 -38.73
N ASP A 476 -17.04 1.50 -38.87
CA ASP A 476 -16.46 2.51 -39.75
C ASP A 476 -16.00 3.77 -38.99
N ILE A 477 -15.65 3.63 -37.70
CA ILE A 477 -15.06 4.71 -36.91
C ILE A 477 -13.80 5.23 -37.61
N ALA A 478 -13.80 6.53 -37.90
CA ALA A 478 -12.68 7.24 -38.50
C ALA A 478 -11.80 7.90 -37.42
N ALA A 479 -10.55 8.17 -37.79
CA ALA A 479 -9.64 8.96 -36.95
C ALA A 479 -10.17 10.38 -36.74
N SER A 480 -9.94 10.94 -35.55
CA SER A 480 -10.32 12.30 -35.15
C SER A 480 -9.27 12.90 -34.21
N ALA A 481 -9.52 14.10 -33.69
CA ALA A 481 -8.66 14.73 -32.68
C ALA A 481 -8.63 13.93 -31.36
N ASP A 482 -9.72 13.22 -31.05
CA ASP A 482 -9.89 12.49 -29.78
C ASP A 482 -9.59 10.98 -29.92
N ILE A 483 -9.55 10.47 -31.14
CA ILE A 483 -9.34 9.05 -31.45
C ILE A 483 -8.35 8.94 -32.61
N ASP A 484 -7.12 8.47 -32.36
CA ASP A 484 -6.14 8.30 -33.43
C ASP A 484 -6.51 7.15 -34.40
N ALA A 485 -5.79 7.08 -35.53
CA ALA A 485 -6.07 6.09 -36.57
C ALA A 485 -5.91 4.63 -36.10
N VAL A 486 -4.98 4.37 -35.18
CA VAL A 486 -4.75 3.02 -34.65
C VAL A 486 -5.89 2.60 -33.74
N THR A 487 -6.36 3.52 -32.90
CA THR A 487 -7.46 3.32 -31.96
C THR A 487 -8.78 3.18 -32.71
N ALA A 488 -9.02 4.01 -33.73
CA ALA A 488 -10.17 3.88 -34.61
C ALA A 488 -10.22 2.49 -35.28
N ALA A 489 -9.11 2.03 -35.86
CA ALA A 489 -9.01 0.69 -36.44
C ALA A 489 -9.26 -0.44 -35.42
N ARG A 490 -8.84 -0.27 -34.16
CA ARG A 490 -9.11 -1.24 -33.08
C ARG A 490 -10.58 -1.23 -32.66
N ILE A 491 -11.23 -0.07 -32.59
CA ILE A 491 -12.67 0.02 -32.32
C ILE A 491 -13.44 -0.71 -33.43
N ASN A 492 -13.07 -0.48 -34.69
CA ASN A 492 -13.67 -1.18 -35.83
C ASN A 492 -13.46 -2.69 -35.75
N LEU A 493 -12.26 -3.15 -35.37
CA LEU A 493 -12.00 -4.57 -35.13
C LEU A 493 -12.90 -5.14 -34.04
N LEU A 494 -13.06 -4.45 -32.92
CA LEU A 494 -13.93 -4.89 -31.82
C LEU A 494 -15.40 -4.93 -32.23
N ASN A 495 -15.85 -4.00 -33.06
CA ASN A 495 -17.22 -3.94 -33.57
C ASN A 495 -17.48 -4.89 -34.75
N SER A 496 -16.43 -5.40 -35.42
CA SER A 496 -16.56 -6.23 -36.64
C SER A 496 -17.08 -7.66 -36.42
N ASN A 497 -17.25 -8.09 -35.17
CA ASN A 497 -17.72 -9.44 -34.81
C ASN A 497 -19.15 -9.46 -34.22
N ASN A 498 -19.95 -8.42 -34.48
CA ASN A 498 -21.40 -8.46 -34.29
C ASN A 498 -22.13 -8.76 -35.60
#